data_AF-A0A6B9TEC5-F1
#
_entry.id   AF-A0A6B9TEC5-F1
#
_cell.length_a   1.000
_cell.length_b   1.000
_cell.length_c   1.000
_cell.angle_alpha   90.00
_cell.angle_beta   90.00
_cell.angle_gamma   90.00
#
_symmetry.space_group_name_H-M   'P 1'
#
loop_
_entity.id
_entity.type
_entity.pdbx_description
1 polymer ?
#
loop_
_entity_poly.entity_id
_entity_poly.type
_entity_poly.pdbx_seq_one_letter_code
_entity_poly.pdbx_strand_id
1 'polypeptide(L)'
;MKITDEDVIEYLSLFTSIPSFLLGRWARSGTNLASRFSSRIVSEYGKLSDHDRRRVRAVLEMDVDEIQEVLRRAHERTGKKQLMILSDPSSREFIERNLAEIRSLIGDRTSSHST
;
A
#
# COMPACT_ATOMS: atom_id res chain seq x y z
N MET A 1 6.17 15.14 2.36
CA MET A 1 4.74 15.06 2.73
C MET A 1 4.62 13.92 3.73
N LYS A 2 3.81 14.08 4.79
CA LYS A 2 3.58 13.01 5.77
C LYS A 2 2.21 12.38 5.52
N ILE A 3 2.16 11.05 5.53
CA ILE A 3 0.91 10.28 5.43
C ILE A 3 0.38 10.04 6.85
N THR A 4 -0.93 10.20 7.01
CA THR A 4 -1.63 10.16 8.30
C THR A 4 -2.81 9.20 8.25
N ASP A 5 -3.43 8.95 9.40
CA ASP A 5 -4.63 8.12 9.46
C ASP A 5 -5.84 8.81 8.80
N GLU A 6 -5.88 10.14 8.75
CA GLU A 6 -6.84 10.87 7.92
C GLU A 6 -6.75 10.50 6.44
N ASP A 7 -5.52 10.41 5.88
CA ASP A 7 -5.33 9.98 4.48
C ASP A 7 -5.85 8.54 4.28
N VAL A 8 -5.64 7.64 5.24
CA VAL A 8 -6.18 6.27 5.17
C VAL A 8 -7.71 6.28 5.21
N ILE A 9 -8.31 7.12 6.06
CA ILE A 9 -9.76 7.23 6.21
C ILE A 9 -10.41 7.84 4.95
N GLU A 10 -9.75 8.81 4.29
CA GLU A 10 -10.19 9.37 3.00
C GLU A 10 -10.39 8.25 1.96
N TYR A 11 -9.48 7.26 1.95
CA TYR A 11 -9.50 6.13 1.02
C TYR A 11 -10.06 4.83 1.61
N LEU A 12 -10.81 4.90 2.72
CA LEU A 12 -11.29 3.73 3.47
C LEU A 12 -12.09 2.73 2.62
N SER A 13 -12.86 3.25 1.65
CA SER A 13 -13.67 2.45 0.74
C SER A 13 -12.84 1.41 -0.03
N LEU A 14 -11.60 1.77 -0.42
CA LEU A 14 -10.68 0.89 -1.13
C LEU A 14 -10.26 -0.30 -0.26
N PHE A 15 -9.95 -0.07 1.02
CA PHE A 15 -9.64 -1.14 1.96
C PHE A 15 -10.83 -2.09 2.16
N THR A 16 -12.03 -1.53 2.26
CA THR A 16 -13.24 -2.33 2.51
C THR A 16 -13.78 -3.06 1.29
N SER A 17 -13.31 -2.73 0.08
CA SER A 17 -13.64 -3.47 -1.15
C SER A 17 -13.15 -4.91 -1.13
N ILE A 18 -12.11 -5.20 -0.33
CA ILE A 18 -11.56 -6.55 -0.14
C ILE A 18 -12.17 -7.16 1.12
N PRO A 19 -12.79 -8.35 1.04
CA PRO A 19 -13.26 -9.05 2.23
C PRO A 19 -12.11 -9.35 3.20
N SER A 20 -12.32 -9.08 4.50
CA SER A 20 -11.28 -9.23 5.53
C SER A 20 -10.70 -10.64 5.64
N PHE A 21 -11.52 -11.68 5.46
CA PHE A 21 -11.05 -13.07 5.47
C PHE A 21 -10.05 -13.37 4.34
N LEU A 22 -10.25 -12.76 3.17
CA LEU A 22 -9.39 -12.94 2.01
C LEU A 22 -8.07 -12.19 2.20
N LEU A 23 -8.14 -10.95 2.69
CA LEU A 23 -6.96 -10.18 3.04
C LEU A 23 -6.10 -10.90 4.09
N GLY A 24 -6.72 -11.40 5.16
CA GLY A 24 -6.04 -12.17 6.20
C GLY A 24 -5.45 -13.49 5.70
N ARG A 25 -6.01 -14.10 4.66
CA ARG A 25 -5.39 -15.26 3.99
C ARG A 25 -4.14 -14.85 3.22
N TRP A 26 -4.20 -13.77 2.44
CA TRP A 26 -3.07 -13.31 1.64
C TRP A 26 -1.91 -12.79 2.47
N ALA A 27 -2.21 -12.08 3.56
CA ALA A 27 -1.21 -11.61 4.52
C ALA A 27 -0.44 -12.79 5.12
N ARG A 28 -1.17 -13.78 5.67
CA ARG A 28 -0.56 -14.99 6.26
C ARG A 28 0.23 -15.84 5.27
N SER A 29 -0.17 -15.87 4.00
CA SER A 29 0.53 -16.64 2.98
C SER A 29 1.63 -15.85 2.26
N GLY A 30 1.95 -14.63 2.70
CA GLY A 30 3.00 -13.79 2.11
C GLY A 30 2.78 -13.50 0.62
N THR A 31 1.52 -13.37 0.19
CA THR A 31 1.19 -13.23 -1.24
C THR A 31 1.76 -11.93 -1.81
N ASN A 32 2.51 -12.02 -2.91
CA ASN A 32 2.92 -10.85 -3.68
C ASN A 32 1.78 -10.42 -4.62
N LEU A 33 0.87 -9.58 -4.12
CA LEU A 33 -0.24 -9.03 -4.89
C LEU A 33 0.25 -8.04 -5.93
N ALA A 34 1.28 -7.25 -5.60
CA ALA A 34 1.87 -6.29 -6.53
C ALA A 34 2.37 -6.97 -7.82
N SER A 35 3.03 -8.12 -7.70
CA SER A 35 3.50 -8.89 -8.86
C SER A 35 2.33 -9.39 -9.71
N ARG A 36 1.27 -9.89 -9.06
CA ARG A 36 0.03 -10.35 -9.72
C ARG A 36 -0.70 -9.26 -10.50
N PHE A 37 -0.61 -8.02 -10.05
CA PHE A 37 -1.29 -6.86 -10.66
C PHE A 37 -0.32 -5.88 -11.33
N SER A 38 0.90 -6.32 -11.64
CA SER A 38 2.00 -5.48 -12.12
C SER A 38 1.61 -4.61 -13.33
N SER A 39 0.98 -5.20 -14.35
CA SER A 39 0.52 -4.48 -15.55
C SER A 39 -0.46 -3.36 -15.23
N ARG A 40 -1.38 -3.59 -14.30
CA ARG A 40 -2.35 -2.60 -13.85
C ARG A 40 -1.69 -1.51 -13.01
N ILE A 41 -0.79 -1.87 -12.11
CA ILE A 41 -0.04 -0.92 -11.28
C ILE A 41 0.75 0.06 -12.16
N VAL A 42 1.49 -0.45 -13.14
CA VAL A 42 2.28 0.39 -14.06
C VAL A 42 1.38 1.29 -14.90
N SER A 43 0.29 0.74 -15.46
CA SER A 43 -0.65 1.49 -16.30
C SER A 43 -1.33 2.63 -15.53
N GLU A 44 -1.82 2.35 -14.31
CA GLU A 44 -2.50 3.37 -13.50
C GLU A 44 -1.51 4.39 -12.91
N TYR A 45 -0.30 3.98 -12.51
CA TYR A 45 0.73 4.90 -12.04
C TYR A 45 1.11 5.95 -13.10
N GLY A 46 1.18 5.54 -14.37
CA GLY A 46 1.43 6.43 -15.50
C GLY A 46 0.37 7.53 -15.66
N LYS A 47 -0.86 7.30 -15.19
CA LYS A 47 -1.99 8.23 -15.30
C LYS A 47 -2.17 9.13 -14.08
N LEU A 48 -1.44 8.86 -12.99
CA LEU A 48 -1.53 9.66 -11.77
C LEU A 48 -1.08 11.11 -11.99
N SER A 49 -1.75 12.04 -11.32
CA SER A 49 -1.28 13.42 -11.21
C SER A 49 0.06 13.48 -10.47
N ASP A 50 0.83 14.56 -10.64
CA ASP A 50 2.08 14.72 -9.91
C ASP A 50 1.88 14.75 -8.39
N HIS A 51 0.73 15.25 -7.94
CA HIS A 51 0.34 15.20 -6.54
C HIS A 51 0.18 13.77 -6.04
N ASP A 52 -0.57 12.94 -6.77
CA ASP A 52 -0.82 11.55 -6.35
C ASP A 52 0.43 10.68 -6.48
N ARG A 53 1.29 10.94 -7.49
CA ARG A 53 2.61 10.31 -7.58
C ARG A 53 3.51 10.65 -6.38
N ARG A 54 3.42 11.86 -5.84
CA ARG A 54 4.13 12.23 -4.59
C ARG A 54 3.56 11.49 -3.38
N ARG A 55 2.23 11.32 -3.30
CA ARG A 55 1.59 10.51 -2.24
C ARG A 55 2.04 9.06 -2.29
N VAL A 56 2.04 8.43 -3.47
CA VAL A 56 2.55 7.06 -3.66
C VAL A 56 4.01 6.96 -3.26
N ARG A 57 4.87 7.88 -3.70
CA ARG A 57 6.29 7.89 -3.31
C ARG A 57 6.47 8.01 -1.80
N ALA A 58 5.72 8.89 -1.15
CA ALA A 58 5.76 9.02 0.31
C ALA A 58 5.45 7.69 1.00
N VAL A 59 4.37 6.98 0.61
CA VAL A 59 4.05 5.65 1.17
C VAL A 59 5.14 4.62 0.86
N LEU A 60 5.72 4.64 -0.34
CA LEU A 60 6.80 3.74 -0.71
C LEU A 60 8.10 4.02 0.04
N GLU A 61 8.32 5.22 0.54
CA GLU A 61 9.53 5.60 1.29
C GLU A 61 9.35 5.44 2.80
N MET A 62 8.12 5.27 3.29
CA MET A 62 7.83 5.07 4.70
C MET A 62 8.35 3.74 5.22
N ASP A 63 8.82 3.76 6.47
CA ASP A 63 9.10 2.55 7.24
C ASP A 63 7.81 1.78 7.49
N VAL A 64 7.89 0.44 7.43
CA VAL A 64 6.69 -0.39 7.61
C VAL A 64 6.10 -0.24 9.00
N ASP A 65 6.90 0.01 10.04
CA ASP A 65 6.39 0.30 11.38
C ASP A 65 5.55 1.59 11.40
N GLU A 66 5.97 2.63 10.66
CA GLU A 66 5.20 3.86 10.56
C GLU A 66 3.88 3.63 9.80
N ILE A 67 3.91 2.84 8.72
CA ILE A 67 2.70 2.44 7.98
C ILE A 67 1.73 1.68 8.89
N GLN A 68 2.22 0.68 9.64
CA GLN A 68 1.39 -0.13 10.53
C GLN A 68 0.80 0.71 11.67
N GLU A 69 1.54 1.69 12.18
CA GLU A 69 1.09 2.61 13.20
C GLU A 69 0.01 3.58 12.68
N VAL A 70 0.16 4.10 11.45
CA VAL A 70 -0.90 4.88 10.76
C VAL A 70 -2.17 4.02 10.57
N LEU A 71 -2.02 2.79 10.11
CA LEU A 71 -3.15 1.87 9.91
C LEU A 71 -3.83 1.49 11.23
N ARG A 72 -3.06 1.36 12.33
CA ARG A 72 -3.59 1.09 13.67
C ARG A 72 -4.48 2.23 14.15
N ARG A 73 -4.02 3.48 14.05
CA ARG A 73 -4.85 4.65 14.42
C ARG A 73 -6.11 4.76 13.57
N ALA A 74 -6.00 4.52 12.26
CA ALA A 74 -7.16 4.48 11.39
C ALA A 74 -8.13 3.35 11.76
N HIS A 75 -7.63 2.19 12.20
CA HIS A 75 -8.46 1.10 12.71
C HIS A 75 -9.21 1.52 13.98
N GLU A 76 -8.53 2.12 14.95
CA GLU A 76 -9.12 2.57 16.21
C GLU A 76 -10.31 3.52 16.00
N ARG A 77 -10.22 4.37 14.95
CA ARG A 77 -11.27 5.33 14.61
C ARG A 77 -12.43 4.74 13.81
N THR A 78 -12.21 3.65 13.06
CA THR A 78 -13.18 3.16 12.06
C THR A 78 -13.70 1.74 12.33
N GLY A 79 -13.03 0.99 13.20
CA GLY A 79 -13.31 -0.42 13.51
C GLY A 79 -13.12 -1.38 12.33
N LYS A 80 -12.51 -0.96 11.22
CA LYS A 80 -12.40 -1.82 10.02
C LYS A 80 -11.35 -2.92 10.22
N LYS A 81 -11.78 -4.17 10.05
CA LYS A 81 -10.93 -5.36 10.22
C LYS A 81 -9.76 -5.42 9.25
N GLN A 82 -9.91 -4.86 8.05
CA GLN A 82 -8.85 -4.83 7.05
C GLN A 82 -7.64 -4.01 7.51
N LEU A 83 -7.91 -2.87 8.17
CA LEU A 83 -6.87 -2.03 8.74
C LEU A 83 -6.18 -2.75 9.90
N MET A 84 -6.95 -3.40 10.78
CA MET A 84 -6.42 -4.23 11.87
C MET A 84 -5.46 -5.33 11.37
N ILE A 85 -5.84 -6.04 10.31
CA ILE A 85 -5.01 -7.11 9.71
C ILE A 85 -3.68 -6.53 9.23
N LEU A 86 -3.71 -5.39 8.53
CA LEU A 86 -2.50 -4.79 7.98
C LEU A 86 -1.64 -4.13 9.06
N SER A 87 -2.24 -3.57 10.11
CA SER A 87 -1.50 -2.99 11.24
C SER A 87 -0.86 -4.04 12.15
N ASP A 88 -1.27 -5.31 12.07
CA ASP A 88 -0.72 -6.38 12.90
C ASP A 88 0.75 -6.66 12.52
N PRO A 89 1.68 -6.72 13.49
CA PRO A 89 3.10 -6.99 13.21
C PRO A 89 3.37 -8.26 12.38
N SER A 90 2.51 -9.28 12.47
CA SER A 90 2.61 -10.50 11.66
C SER A 90 2.40 -10.26 10.16
N SER A 91 1.78 -9.14 9.77
CA SER A 91 1.60 -8.73 8.37
C SER A 91 2.80 -7.94 7.82
N ARG A 92 3.84 -7.70 8.62
CA ARG A 92 5.00 -6.89 8.22
C ARG A 92 5.65 -7.39 6.93
N GLU A 93 6.00 -8.67 6.87
CA GLU A 93 6.66 -9.27 5.71
C GLU A 93 5.79 -9.15 4.45
N PHE A 94 4.47 -9.32 4.59
CA PHE A 94 3.53 -9.15 3.50
C PHE A 94 3.55 -7.72 2.96
N ILE A 95 3.59 -6.71 3.84
CA ILE A 95 3.66 -5.29 3.45
C ILE A 95 5.01 -5.00 2.78
N GLU A 96 6.12 -5.38 3.42
CA GLU A 96 7.48 -5.18 2.90
C GLU A 96 7.63 -5.74 1.48
N ARG A 97 7.17 -6.99 1.29
CA ARG A 97 7.24 -7.67 -0.01
C ARG A 97 6.46 -6.93 -1.09
N ASN A 98 5.23 -6.51 -0.80
CA ASN A 98 4.40 -5.81 -1.78
C ASN A 98 4.94 -4.40 -2.07
N LEU A 99 5.44 -3.67 -1.07
CA LEU A 99 6.06 -2.36 -1.28
C LEU A 99 7.35 -2.48 -2.10
N ALA A 100 8.21 -3.45 -1.81
CA ALA A 100 9.43 -3.69 -2.57
C ALA A 100 9.14 -3.99 -4.05
N GLU A 101 8.14 -4.83 -4.32
CA GLU A 101 7.71 -5.11 -5.70
C GLU A 101 7.18 -3.84 -6.38
N ILE A 102 6.34 -3.03 -5.72
CA ILE A 102 5.83 -1.79 -6.29
C ILE A 102 6.98 -0.81 -6.60
N ARG A 103 7.96 -0.69 -5.69
CA ARG A 103 9.17 0.14 -5.92
C ARG A 103 9.92 -0.31 -7.17
N SER A 104 10.11 -1.62 -7.35
CA SER A 104 10.76 -2.18 -8.55
C SER A 104 9.98 -1.82 -9.83
N LEU A 105 8.67 -2.10 -9.84
CA LEU A 105 7.80 -1.84 -11.00
C LEU A 105 7.76 -0.38 -11.45
N ILE A 106 7.85 0.56 -10.51
CA ILE A 106 7.78 2.00 -10.77
C ILE A 106 9.17 2.60 -11.01
N GLY A 107 10.19 2.14 -10.27
CA GLY A 107 11.56 2.63 -10.35
C GLY A 107 12.22 2.36 -11.69
N ASP A 108 12.02 1.17 -12.25
CA ASP A 108 12.63 0.72 -13.51
C ASP A 108 12.25 1.57 -14.74
N ARG A 109 11.24 2.43 -14.64
CA ARG A 109 10.73 3.24 -15.76
C ARG A 109 11.05 4.72 -15.69
N THR A 110 11.63 5.20 -14.59
CA THR A 110 12.09 6.60 -14.48
C THR A 110 13.42 6.85 -15.20
N SER A 111 14.15 5.78 -15.53
CA SER A 111 15.45 5.84 -16.23
C SER A 111 15.34 5.77 -17.76
N SER A 112 14.14 5.66 -18.34
CA SER A 112 13.97 5.39 -19.78
C SER A 112 13.48 6.59 -20.61
N HIS A 113 13.47 7.82 -20.07
CA HIS A 113 13.17 9.04 -20.83
C HIS A 113 14.27 10.09 -20.63
N SER A 114 15.51 9.71 -20.95
CA SER A 114 16.63 10.63 -21.13
C SER A 114 17.44 10.19 -22.36
N THR A 115 16.85 10.39 -23.54
CA THR A 115 17.52 10.48 -24.84
C THR A 115 16.72 11.40 -25.73
#